data_AF-A0A2M6ZJW1-F1
#
_entry.id   AF-A0A2M6ZJW1-F1
#
_cell.length_a   1.000
_cell.length_b   1.000
_cell.length_c   1.000
_cell.angle_alpha   90.00
_cell.angle_beta   90.00
_cell.angle_gamma   90.00
#
_symmetry.space_group_name_H-M   'P 1'
#
loop_
_entity.id
_entity.type
_entity.pdbx_description
1 polymer ?
#
loop_
_entity_poly.entity_id
_entity_poly.type
_entity_poly.pdbx_seq_one_letter_code
_entity_poly.pdbx_strand_id
1 'polypeptide(L)' 'MQFIEAQVLDDQHLKLSQRLAIPPGSKVFITITPPEELAAEHEAQAALSAQGLAGAYGGQEPEYSPASIQKPNPEFQQ' A
#
# COMPACT_ATOMS: atom_id res chain seq x y z
N MET A 1 5.74 22.05 -3.50
CA MET A 1 4.94 21.05 -4.24
C MET A 1 3.56 21.66 -4.44
N GLN A 2 3.08 21.79 -5.69
CA GLN A 2 1.79 22.42 -5.98
C GLN A 2 0.80 21.34 -6.38
N PHE A 3 -0.35 21.28 -5.71
CA PHE A 3 -1.46 20.42 -6.09
C PHE A 3 -2.40 21.23 -6.99
N ILE A 4 -2.72 20.69 -8.15
CA ILE A 4 -3.65 21.30 -9.09
C ILE A 4 -4.70 20.27 -9.42
N GLU A 5 -5.95 20.65 -9.21
CA GLU A 5 -7.07 19.84 -9.63
C GLU A 5 -7.20 19.88 -11.16
N ALA A 6 -7.47 18.72 -11.75
CA ALA A 6 -7.69 18.58 -13.18
C ALA A 6 -8.87 17.65 -13.42
N GLN A 7 -9.69 18.01 -14.41
CA GLN A 7 -10.76 17.15 -14.90
C GLN A 7 -10.23 16.27 -16.02
N VAL A 8 -10.51 14.97 -15.94
CA VAL A 8 -10.28 14.02 -17.04
C VAL A 8 -11.32 14.28 -18.11
N LEU A 9 -10.89 14.63 -19.33
CA LEU A 9 -11.79 14.75 -20.47
C LEU A 9 -11.93 13.41 -21.21
N ASP A 10 -10.80 12.72 -21.37
CA ASP A 10 -10.69 11.38 -21.96
C ASP A 10 -9.38 10.71 -21.50
N ASP A 11 -8.99 9.61 -22.14
CA ASP A 11 -7.80 8.82 -21.80
C ASP A 11 -6.46 9.52 -22.07
N GLN A 12 -6.46 10.63 -22.80
CA GLN A 12 -5.26 11.35 -23.25
C GLN A 12 -5.26 12.83 -22.86
N HIS A 13 -6.38 13.38 -22.40
CA HIS A 13 -6.53 14.82 -22.16
C HIS A 13 -7.03 15.14 -20.75
N LEU A 14 -6.27 16.00 -20.07
CA LEU A 14 -6.62 16.60 -18.77
C LEU A 14 -6.88 18.10 -18.94
N LYS A 15 -7.96 18.59 -18.35
CA LYS A 15 -8.27 20.02 -18.26
C LYS A 15 -7.93 20.53 -16.87
N LEU A 16 -6.91 21.38 -16.78
CA LEU A 16 -6.49 21.99 -15.52
C LEU A 16 -7.52 23.02 -15.05
N SER A 17 -7.85 23.00 -13.76
CA SER A 17 -8.70 24.01 -13.12
C SER A 17 -8.07 25.41 -13.13
N GLN A 18 -6.74 25.48 -13.11
CA GLN A 18 -5.97 26.72 -13.11
C GLN A 18 -4.71 26.62 -13.99
N ARG A 19 -4.17 27.78 -14.39
CA ARG A 19 -2.94 27.85 -15.19
C ARG A 19 -1.73 27.39 -14.38
N LEU A 20 -0.86 26.61 -15.02
CA LEU A 20 0.46 26.28 -14.51
C LEU A 20 1.43 27.43 -14.77
N ALA A 21 2.17 27.84 -13.74
CA ALA A 21 3.25 28.81 -13.86
C ALA A 21 4.60 28.12 -14.17
N ILE A 22 4.62 27.24 -15.19
CA ILE A 22 5.83 26.51 -15.62
C ILE A 22 6.07 26.70 -17.12
N PRO A 23 7.32 26.73 -17.58
CA PRO A 23 7.62 26.95 -18.99
C PRO A 23 7.20 25.75 -19.86
N PRO A 24 6.87 25.98 -21.15
CA PRO A 24 6.60 24.92 -22.10
C PRO A 24 7.76 23.91 -22.18
N GLY A 25 7.44 22.62 -22.31
CA GLY A 25 8.43 21.54 -22.33
C GLY A 25 8.88 21.03 -20.95
N SER A 26 8.40 21.65 -19.86
CA SER A 26 8.62 21.14 -18.50
C SER A 26 7.97 19.77 -18.30
N LYS A 27 8.64 18.86 -17.59
CA LYS A 27 8.05 17.60 -17.15
C LYS A 27 7.17 17.82 -15.92
N VAL A 28 6.03 17.14 -15.87
CA VAL A 28 5.12 17.13 -14.72
C VAL A 28 4.90 15.69 -14.25
N PHE A 29 4.75 15.50 -12.95
CA PHE A 29 4.32 14.23 -12.36
C PHE A 29 2.85 14.36 -12.00
N ILE A 30 2.07 13.33 -12.34
CA ILE A 30 0.63 13.28 -12.08
C ILE A 30 0.38 12.24 -11.00
N THR A 31 -0.32 12.65 -9.94
CA THR A 31 -0.83 11.74 -8.91
C THR A 31 -2.34 11.66 -9.07
N ILE A 32 -2.85 10.45 -9.25
CA ILE A 32 -4.29 10.20 -9.38
C ILE A 32 -4.79 9.75 -8.00
N THR A 33 -5.73 10.50 -7.44
CA THR A 33 -6.43 10.07 -6.23
C THR A 33 -7.40 8.94 -6.62
N PRO A 34 -7.33 7.78 -5.96
CA PRO A 34 -8.27 6.69 -6.25
C PRO A 34 -9.70 7.14 -5.96
N PRO A 35 -10.69 6.60 -6.69
CA PRO A 35 -12.10 6.82 -6.35
C PRO A 35 -12.36 6.30 -4.93
N GLU A 36 -13.31 6.93 -4.23
CA GLU A 36 -13.63 6.60 -2.83
C GLU A 36 -13.92 5.10 -2.61
N GLU A 37 -14.55 4.44 -3.58
CA GLU A 37 -14.85 3.00 -3.54
C GLU A 37 -13.58 2.14 -3.49
N LEU A 38 -12.56 2.47 -4.28
CA LEU A 38 -11.28 1.75 -4.28
C LEU A 38 -10.48 2.04 -2.99
N ALA A 39 -10.58 3.28 -2.48
CA ALA A 39 -9.97 3.62 -1.20
C ALA A 39 -10.60 2.82 -0.04
N ALA A 40 -11.93 2.68 -0.03
CA ALA A 40 -12.66 1.89 0.95
C ALA A 40 -12.32 0.39 0.87
N GLU A 41 -12.19 -0.16 -0.35
CA GLU A 41 -11.76 -1.55 -0.54
C GLU A 41 -10.35 -1.78 0.05
N HIS A 42 -9.41 -0.90 -0.25
CA HIS A 42 -8.05 -0.97 0.29
C HIS A 42 -8.03 -0.90 1.82
N GLU A 43 -8.85 -0.03 2.42
CA GLU A 43 -8.96 0.07 3.88
C GLU A 43 -9.55 -1.20 4.50
N ALA A 44 -10.61 -1.76 3.90
CA ALA A 44 -11.21 -3.02 4.32
C ALA A 44 -10.20 -4.18 4.25
N GLN A 45 -9.39 -4.23 3.18
CA GLN A 45 -8.35 -5.24 3.02
C GLN A 45 -7.23 -5.09 4.05
N ALA A 46 -6.82 -3.85 4.36
CA ALA A 46 -5.84 -3.57 5.40
C ALA A 46 -6.34 -3.98 6.78
N ALA A 47 -7.61 -3.68 7.10
CA ALA A 47 -8.23 -4.06 8.35
C ALA A 47 -8.34 -5.59 8.52
N LEU A 48 -8.74 -6.31 7.46
CA LEU A 48 -8.79 -7.78 7.47
C LEU A 48 -7.39 -8.39 7.66
N SER A 49 -6.39 -7.85 6.96
CA SER A 49 -5.00 -8.32 7.08
C SER A 49 -4.46 -8.11 8.49
N ALA A 50 -4.73 -6.96 9.10
CA ALA A 50 -4.33 -6.67 10.48
C ALA A 50 -4.99 -7.63 11.49
N GLN A 51 -6.28 -7.95 11.30
CA GLN A 51 -6.97 -8.95 12.13
C GLN A 51 -6.36 -10.35 11.98
N GLY A 52 -6.08 -10.78 10.74
CA GLY A 52 -5.43 -12.06 10.48
C GLY A 52 -4.04 -12.15 11.11
N LEU A 53 -3.25 -11.08 11.01
CA LEU A 53 -1.92 -11.01 11.62
C LEU A 53 -2.00 -11.09 13.14
N ALA A 54 -2.91 -10.33 13.76
CA ALA A 54 -3.11 -10.36 15.21
C ALA A 54 -3.60 -11.73 15.71
N GLY A 55 -4.38 -12.46 14.90
CA GLY A 55 -4.81 -13.81 15.23
C GLY A 55 -3.69 -14.85 15.11
N ALA A 56 -2.83 -14.72 14.10
CA ALA A 56 -1.75 -15.68 13.84
C ALA A 56 -0.55 -15.50 14.79
N TYR A 57 -0.22 -14.26 15.15
CA TYR A 57 0.97 -13.90 15.93
C TYR A 57 0.62 -13.14 17.22
N GLY A 58 -0.61 -13.31 17.70
CA GLY A 58 -1.07 -12.73 18.97
C GLY A 58 -0.61 -13.54 20.19
N GLY A 59 -1.13 -13.20 21.37
CA GLY A 59 -0.76 -13.86 22.64
C GLY A 59 -1.19 -15.33 22.79
N GLN A 60 -1.53 -16.02 21.70
CA GLN A 60 -1.83 -17.45 21.63
C GLN A 60 -0.71 -18.24 20.94
N GLU A 61 0.46 -17.63 20.70
CA GLU A 61 1.64 -18.36 20.21
C GLU A 61 1.96 -19.54 21.16
N PRO A 62 2.09 -20.77 20.64
CA PRO A 62 2.48 -21.91 21.46
C PRO A 62 3.95 -21.77 21.85
N GLU A 63 4.31 -22.25 23.03
CA GLU A 63 5.71 -22.30 23.45
C GLU A 63 6.47 -23.31 22.57
N TYR A 64 7.33 -22.79 21.69
CA TYR A 64 8.19 -23.61 20.84
C TYR A 64 9.40 -24.09 21.65
N SER A 65 9.41 -25.37 21.99
CA SER A 65 10.53 -26.01 22.68
C SER A 65 11.47 -26.70 21.69
N PRO A 66 12.69 -27.10 22.09
CA PRO A 66 13.56 -27.92 21.26
C PRO A 66 12.91 -29.24 20.80
N ALA A 67 11.91 -29.75 21.53
CA ALA A 67 11.13 -30.92 21.12
C ALA A 67 10.18 -30.64 19.94
N SER A 68 9.93 -29.38 19.60
CA SER A 68 9.15 -28.95 18.43
C SER A 68 9.96 -29.03 17.12
N ILE A 69 11.27 -29.32 17.20
CA ILE A 69 12.16 -29.41 16.03
C ILE A 69 12.00 -30.80 15.38
N GLN A 70 11.39 -30.85 14.18
CA GLN A 70 11.27 -32.12 13.43
C GLN A 70 12.60 -32.63 12.87
N LYS A 71 13.43 -31.72 12.34
CA LYS A 71 14.77 -32.03 11.84
C LYS A 71 15.72 -30.91 12.27
N PRO A 72 16.77 -31.21 13.04
CA PRO A 72 17.76 -30.21 13.43
C PRO A 72 18.45 -29.62 12.20
N ASN A 73 18.65 -28.31 12.19
CA ASN A 73 19.48 -27.65 11.20
C ASN A 73 20.96 -27.93 11.53
N PRO A 74 21.72 -28.63 10.67
CA PRO A 74 23.12 -28.98 10.93
C PRO A 74 24.04 -27.74 11.06
N GLU A 75 23.67 -26.60 10.48
CA GLU A 75 24.47 -25.37 10.54
C GLU A 75 24.33 -24.60 11.87
N PHE A 76 23.33 -24.95 12.69
CA PHE A 76 23.01 -24.27 13.95
C PHE A 76 23.01 -25.22 15.16
N GLN A 77 23.80 -26.29 15.09
CA GLN A 77 24.06 -27.17 16.23
C GLN A 77 25.00 -26.47 17.21
N GLN A 78 24.51 -26.10 18.40
CA GLN A 78 25.35 -25.73 19.54
C GLN A 78 25.79 -26.95 20.33
#